data_AF-A0A1X1U300-F1
#
_entry.id   AF-A0A1X1U300-F1
#
_cell.length_a   1.000
_cell.length_b   1.000
_cell.length_c   1.000
_cell.angle_alpha   90.00
_cell.angle_beta   90.00
_cell.angle_gamma   90.00
#
_symmetry.space_group_name_H-M   'P 1'
#
loop_
_entity.id
_entity.type
_entity.pdbx_description
1 polymer ?
#
loop_
_entity_poly.entity_id
_entity_poly.type
_entity_poly.pdbx_seq_one_letter_code
_entity_poly.pdbx_strand_id
1 'polypeptide(L)'
;MAQSLDALVKQGDAEQDAVDLGDGIFMSRNIANSYLVTTADGDVLINTGTDFEANTIKARFARVSATPLRAITFTQGHPDHVGGWDLFNTAGVETIAQANHPDVREYWRGLHPFYARRIMALWGAFMDVDALAMQLPPDPVLTTSFIDSHAFELGGRKFELYSTPGGETTDALVVWMPEHRTVFIGNLMGPFFGHVPNLYTLRGDKIRSAMSFLHSLDRVLALAPETLINGHDVVRGADEIRQTMTRVRDATAYLRDATIDGMNAGRDLWTLMREITLPPELALPQVHGKVPWIVRAIWEEHVGWFRYESTTELYATPPSAVWQDIVELAGGTGPLIDRAHGHLEQGRALEALHLTDIVLAHSPEEPAALRVRQRALGRVLEDSGRENFSEVQWLEQAIKAAATEDSNEA
;
A
#
# COMPACT_ATOMS: atom_id res chain seq x y z
N MET A 1 7.66 16.40 11.76
CA MET A 1 7.53 16.12 10.33
C MET A 1 7.34 14.62 10.19
N ALA A 2 6.26 14.16 9.56
CA ALA A 2 6.12 12.74 9.25
C ALA A 2 7.28 12.30 8.35
N GLN A 3 7.85 11.13 8.58
CA GLN A 3 8.86 10.56 7.68
C GLN A 3 8.24 10.38 6.29
N SER A 4 8.98 10.71 5.24
CA SER A 4 8.53 10.46 3.87
C SER A 4 8.57 8.96 3.56
N LEU A 5 7.77 8.50 2.59
CA LEU A 5 7.82 7.11 2.15
C LEU A 5 9.19 6.74 1.52
N ASP A 6 9.91 7.71 0.93
CA ASP A 6 11.30 7.53 0.48
C ASP A 6 12.27 7.26 1.65
N ALA A 7 12.06 7.92 2.79
CA ALA A 7 12.86 7.67 3.99
C ALA A 7 12.57 6.28 4.59
N LEU A 8 11.33 5.79 4.50
CA LEU A 8 10.97 4.42 4.88
C LEU A 8 11.66 3.39 3.97
N VAL A 9 11.64 3.59 2.65
CA VAL A 9 12.29 2.67 1.70
C VAL A 9 13.81 2.58 1.91
N LYS A 10 14.45 3.68 2.35
CA LYS A 10 15.91 3.74 2.60
C LYS A 10 16.32 3.43 4.04
N GLN A 11 15.37 3.08 4.91
CA GLN A 11 15.63 2.93 6.35
C GLN A 11 16.59 1.76 6.65
N GLY A 12 16.66 0.77 5.75
CA GLY A 12 17.53 -0.40 5.83
C GLY A 12 18.98 -0.17 5.40
N ASP A 13 19.27 0.89 4.62
CA ASP A 13 20.56 1.09 3.94
C ASP A 13 21.71 1.52 4.87
N ALA A 14 21.39 2.03 6.06
CA ALA A 14 22.40 2.42 7.03
C ALA A 14 23.06 1.18 7.69
N GLU A 15 24.39 1.23 7.85
CA GLU A 15 25.09 0.34 8.77
C GLU A 15 24.57 0.58 10.19
N GLN A 16 23.76 -0.35 10.67
CA GLN A 16 23.16 -0.32 12.00
C GLN A 16 23.02 -1.74 12.53
N ASP A 17 23.03 -1.85 13.85
CA ASP A 17 22.69 -3.06 14.57
C ASP A 17 21.16 -3.23 14.70
N ALA A 18 20.74 -4.44 15.08
CA ALA A 18 19.35 -4.66 15.48
C ALA A 18 19.02 -3.81 16.71
N VAL A 19 17.82 -3.26 16.74
CA VAL A 19 17.31 -2.45 17.84
C VAL A 19 16.65 -3.36 18.86
N ASP A 20 17.11 -3.32 20.10
CA ASP A 20 16.45 -3.96 21.23
C ASP A 20 15.16 -3.19 21.58
N LEU A 21 14.01 -3.86 21.48
CA LEU A 21 12.71 -3.30 21.79
C LEU A 21 12.25 -3.61 23.23
N GLY A 22 13.05 -4.36 23.99
CA GLY A 22 12.67 -4.99 25.25
C GLY A 22 12.11 -6.40 25.04
N ASP A 23 11.93 -7.13 26.15
CA ASP A 23 11.30 -8.46 26.15
C ASP A 23 11.92 -9.46 25.17
N GLY A 24 13.24 -9.40 24.94
CA GLY A 24 13.92 -10.28 23.99
C GLY A 24 13.40 -10.15 22.54
N ILE A 25 12.83 -9.00 22.17
CA ILE A 25 12.39 -8.67 20.82
C ILE A 25 13.41 -7.72 20.21
N PHE A 26 13.99 -8.12 19.07
CA PHE A 26 14.99 -7.35 18.36
C PHE A 26 14.51 -7.04 16.94
N MET A 27 14.62 -5.78 16.54
CA MET A 27 14.14 -5.30 15.25
C MET A 27 15.30 -5.00 14.30
N SER A 28 15.26 -5.55 13.10
CA SER A 28 16.05 -5.05 11.97
C SER A 28 15.22 -4.03 11.21
N ARG A 29 15.74 -2.81 11.06
CA ARG A 29 15.12 -1.78 10.22
C ARG A 29 15.37 -2.04 8.75
N ASN A 30 14.31 -2.08 7.96
CA ASN A 30 14.26 -2.49 6.56
C ASN A 30 13.16 -1.68 5.83
N ILE A 31 12.85 -2.00 4.57
CA ILE A 31 11.62 -1.53 3.90
C ILE A 31 10.39 -1.92 4.72
N ALA A 32 10.25 -3.21 5.05
CA ALA A 32 9.34 -3.71 6.08
C ALA A 32 10.17 -4.46 7.12
N ASN A 33 10.08 -4.03 8.37
CA ASN A 33 10.98 -4.50 9.42
C ASN A 33 10.82 -6.00 9.69
N SER A 34 11.95 -6.64 9.99
CA SER A 34 12.01 -8.02 10.49
C SER A 34 12.26 -8.00 11.99
N TYR A 35 11.78 -9.05 12.68
CA TYR A 35 11.91 -9.15 14.13
C TYR A 35 12.40 -10.53 14.54
N LEU A 36 13.46 -10.56 15.36
CA LEU A 36 13.92 -11.76 16.04
C LEU A 36 13.39 -11.74 17.48
N VAL A 37 12.61 -12.74 17.84
CA VAL A 37 12.15 -12.97 19.20
C VAL A 37 12.95 -14.11 19.80
N THR A 38 13.80 -13.79 20.78
CA THR A 38 14.64 -14.79 21.43
C THR A 38 13.87 -15.57 22.49
N THR A 39 14.17 -16.86 22.62
CA THR A 39 13.59 -17.75 23.65
C THR A 39 14.66 -18.69 24.22
N ALA A 40 14.31 -19.45 25.26
CA ALA A 40 15.22 -20.43 25.86
C ALA A 40 15.54 -21.63 24.95
N ASP A 41 14.65 -21.98 24.00
CA ASP A 41 14.75 -23.22 23.20
C ASP A 41 14.94 -22.98 21.69
N GLY A 42 15.16 -21.73 21.30
CA GLY A 42 15.22 -21.33 19.90
C GLY A 42 14.66 -19.95 19.64
N ASP A 43 15.01 -19.36 18.51
CA ASP A 43 14.47 -18.05 18.15
C ASP A 43 13.29 -18.18 17.18
N VAL A 44 12.41 -17.17 17.19
CA VAL A 44 11.32 -16.99 16.23
C VAL A 44 11.61 -15.76 15.38
N LEU A 45 11.52 -15.89 14.06
CA LEU A 45 11.69 -14.81 13.11
C LEU A 45 10.32 -14.39 12.55
N ILE A 46 9.99 -13.11 12.70
CA ILE A 46 8.77 -12.51 12.14
C ILE A 46 9.19 -11.60 10.98
N ASN A 47 8.75 -11.95 9.77
CA ASN A 47 9.19 -11.40 8.49
C ASN A 47 10.69 -11.60 8.19
N THR A 48 11.03 -11.73 6.92
CA THR A 48 12.39 -12.00 6.44
C THR A 48 12.96 -10.90 5.54
N GLY A 49 12.26 -9.77 5.40
CA GLY A 49 12.66 -8.65 4.53
C GLY A 49 12.58 -8.99 3.05
N THR A 50 13.14 -8.12 2.21
CA THR A 50 13.39 -8.41 0.80
C THR A 50 14.58 -9.38 0.63
N ASP A 51 14.73 -9.92 -0.58
CA ASP A 51 15.86 -10.78 -0.95
C ASP A 51 17.21 -10.04 -0.87
N PHE A 52 17.25 -8.77 -1.27
CA PHE A 52 18.47 -7.96 -1.19
C PHE A 52 18.80 -7.47 0.23
N GLU A 53 17.83 -7.42 1.16
CA GLU A 53 18.05 -7.08 2.57
C GLU A 53 18.45 -8.30 3.43
N ALA A 54 18.14 -9.53 2.96
CA ALA A 54 18.20 -10.75 3.77
C ALA A 54 19.57 -11.00 4.45
N ASN A 55 20.68 -10.78 3.74
CA ASN A 55 22.02 -10.95 4.31
C ASN A 55 22.33 -9.94 5.42
N THR A 56 21.89 -8.69 5.26
CA THR A 56 22.04 -7.64 6.26
C THR A 56 21.21 -7.97 7.51
N ILE A 57 19.98 -8.41 7.32
CA ILE A 57 19.10 -8.86 8.42
C ILE A 57 19.75 -10.02 9.18
N LYS A 58 20.25 -11.04 8.47
CA LYS A 58 20.94 -12.18 9.06
C LYS A 58 22.17 -11.77 9.86
N ALA A 59 22.98 -10.87 9.32
CA ALA A 59 24.17 -10.36 10.01
C ALA A 59 23.81 -9.59 11.29
N ARG A 60 22.75 -8.77 11.26
CA ARG A 60 22.26 -8.03 12.44
C ARG A 60 21.79 -8.99 13.53
N PHE A 61 20.99 -9.99 13.18
CA PHE A 61 20.47 -10.97 14.14
C PHE A 61 21.52 -11.96 14.66
N ALA A 62 22.53 -12.32 13.87
CA ALA A 62 23.65 -13.12 14.34
C ALA A 62 24.50 -12.44 15.43
N ARG A 63 24.46 -11.10 15.52
CA ARG A 63 25.10 -10.34 16.62
C ARG A 63 24.25 -10.32 17.89
N VAL A 64 22.96 -10.60 17.77
CA VAL A 64 22.00 -10.64 18.89
C VAL A 64 21.95 -12.03 19.52
N SER A 65 21.84 -13.06 18.69
CA SER A 65 21.62 -14.43 19.16
C SER A 65 22.39 -15.44 18.31
N ALA A 66 22.99 -16.41 18.99
CA ALA A 66 23.59 -17.60 18.38
C ALA A 66 22.67 -18.83 18.52
N THR A 67 21.49 -18.67 19.09
CA THR A 67 20.52 -19.74 19.29
C THR A 67 19.95 -20.16 17.93
N PRO A 68 19.70 -21.46 17.67
CA PRO A 68 19.09 -21.89 16.43
C PRO A 68 17.70 -21.27 16.21
N LEU A 69 17.44 -20.82 14.99
CA LEU A 69 16.11 -20.44 14.57
C LEU A 69 15.20 -21.70 14.56
N ARG A 70 13.99 -21.58 15.08
CA ARG A 70 13.01 -22.70 15.13
C ARG A 70 11.76 -22.44 14.34
N ALA A 71 11.33 -21.18 14.26
CA ALA A 71 10.14 -20.81 13.52
C ALA A 71 10.34 -19.50 12.75
N ILE A 72 9.75 -19.45 11.56
CA ILE A 72 9.56 -18.25 10.75
C ILE A 72 8.06 -18.07 10.57
N THR A 73 7.56 -16.86 10.78
CA THR A 73 6.21 -16.46 10.38
C THR A 73 6.25 -15.16 9.60
N PHE A 74 5.25 -14.97 8.75
CA PHE A 74 5.09 -13.73 7.99
C PHE A 74 3.83 -13.04 8.45
N THR A 75 3.90 -11.73 8.64
CA THR A 75 2.68 -10.93 8.88
C THR A 75 1.83 -10.80 7.62
N GLN A 76 2.42 -11.00 6.44
CA GLN A 76 1.75 -11.01 5.13
C GLN A 76 2.66 -11.59 4.03
N GLY A 77 2.07 -12.03 2.91
CA GLY A 77 2.78 -12.67 1.80
C GLY A 77 3.43 -11.72 0.79
N HIS A 78 3.70 -10.46 1.14
CA HIS A 78 4.28 -9.48 0.22
C HIS A 78 5.81 -9.59 0.10
N PRO A 79 6.41 -9.19 -1.04
CA PRO A 79 7.84 -9.40 -1.31
C PRO A 79 8.80 -8.87 -0.24
N ASP A 80 8.47 -7.73 0.38
CA ASP A 80 9.21 -7.08 1.46
C ASP A 80 9.07 -7.78 2.82
N HIS A 81 8.18 -8.76 2.95
CA HIS A 81 8.02 -9.56 4.16
C HIS A 81 8.61 -10.96 4.03
N VAL A 82 8.67 -11.52 2.81
CA VAL A 82 9.01 -12.93 2.59
C VAL A 82 10.25 -13.15 1.71
N GLY A 83 10.78 -12.10 1.08
CA GLY A 83 11.83 -12.21 0.07
C GLY A 83 13.12 -12.87 0.57
N GLY A 84 13.46 -12.67 1.84
CA GLY A 84 14.63 -13.31 2.46
C GLY A 84 14.45 -14.76 2.95
N TRP A 85 13.27 -15.37 2.79
CA TRP A 85 12.92 -16.64 3.45
C TRP A 85 13.93 -17.78 3.21
N ASP A 86 14.37 -17.98 1.96
CA ASP A 86 15.28 -19.07 1.58
C ASP A 86 16.61 -19.04 2.37
N LEU A 87 17.08 -17.85 2.74
CA LEU A 87 18.32 -17.67 3.51
C LEU A 87 18.21 -18.14 4.97
N PHE A 88 16.99 -18.11 5.52
CA PHE A 88 16.68 -18.46 6.91
C PHE A 88 16.09 -19.88 7.06
N ASN A 89 15.44 -20.39 6.02
CA ASN A 89 14.78 -21.69 6.02
C ASN A 89 15.78 -22.86 5.96
N THR A 90 16.27 -23.27 7.12
CA THR A 90 17.18 -24.42 7.27
C THR A 90 16.46 -25.64 7.83
N ALA A 91 17.12 -26.82 7.80
CA ALA A 91 16.53 -28.06 8.28
C ALA A 91 16.04 -27.94 9.73
N GLY A 92 14.75 -28.20 9.96
CA GLY A 92 14.12 -28.13 11.28
C GLY A 92 13.55 -26.77 11.66
N VAL A 93 13.62 -25.76 10.77
CA VAL A 93 12.88 -24.50 10.91
C VAL A 93 11.45 -24.71 10.40
N GLU A 94 10.47 -24.37 11.23
CA GLU A 94 9.06 -24.34 10.85
C GLU A 94 8.74 -23.02 10.13
N THR A 95 8.10 -23.07 8.97
CA THR A 95 7.56 -21.88 8.30
C THR A 95 6.04 -21.89 8.42
N ILE A 96 5.51 -20.92 9.16
CA ILE A 96 4.10 -20.80 9.54
C ILE A 96 3.49 -19.58 8.86
N ALA A 97 2.35 -19.73 8.19
CA ALA A 97 1.62 -18.60 7.61
C ALA A 97 0.11 -18.85 7.55
N GLN A 98 -0.65 -17.82 7.20
CA GLN A 98 -2.09 -17.95 6.97
C GLN A 98 -2.35 -18.76 5.68
N ALA A 99 -3.48 -19.48 5.63
CA ALA A 99 -3.79 -20.45 4.58
C ALA A 99 -3.90 -19.88 3.15
N ASN A 100 -4.19 -18.58 2.99
CA ASN A 100 -4.24 -17.87 1.71
C ASN A 100 -2.86 -17.41 1.23
N HIS A 101 -1.80 -17.60 2.02
CA HIS A 101 -0.45 -17.17 1.65
C HIS A 101 -0.02 -17.72 0.26
N PRO A 102 -0.23 -19.00 -0.08
CA PRO A 102 0.06 -19.51 -1.42
C PRO A 102 -0.70 -18.77 -2.54
N ASP A 103 -1.94 -18.33 -2.31
CA ASP A 103 -2.72 -17.58 -3.31
C ASP A 103 -2.13 -16.18 -3.52
N VAL A 104 -1.66 -15.54 -2.45
CA VAL A 104 -0.96 -14.25 -2.53
C VAL A 104 0.35 -14.39 -3.30
N ARG A 105 1.13 -15.43 -2.97
CA ARG A 105 2.38 -15.73 -3.68
C ARG A 105 2.15 -16.05 -5.16
N GLU A 106 1.08 -16.77 -5.48
CA GLU A 106 0.71 -17.14 -6.85
C GLU A 106 0.57 -15.91 -7.74
N TYR A 107 -0.27 -14.94 -7.35
CA TYR A 107 -0.50 -13.78 -8.22
C TYR A 107 0.69 -12.82 -8.23
N TRP A 108 1.44 -12.70 -7.12
CA TRP A 108 2.67 -11.89 -7.11
C TRP A 108 3.71 -12.44 -8.08
N ARG A 109 3.90 -13.77 -8.09
CA ARG A 109 4.80 -14.44 -9.04
C ARG A 109 4.27 -14.35 -10.48
N GLY A 110 2.99 -14.62 -10.69
CA GLY A 110 2.35 -14.60 -12.02
C GLY A 110 2.29 -13.21 -12.65
N LEU A 111 2.20 -12.16 -11.84
CA LEU A 111 2.11 -10.76 -12.26
C LEU A 111 3.40 -9.97 -12.00
N HIS A 112 4.54 -10.61 -11.71
CA HIS A 112 5.76 -9.90 -11.33
C HIS A 112 6.18 -8.81 -12.34
N PRO A 113 6.28 -9.07 -13.66
CA PRO A 113 6.63 -8.03 -14.62
C PRO A 113 5.59 -6.90 -14.70
N PHE A 114 4.32 -7.20 -14.40
CA PHE A 114 3.26 -6.21 -14.35
C PHE A 114 3.41 -5.30 -13.13
N TYR A 115 3.63 -5.86 -11.94
CA TYR A 115 3.84 -5.08 -10.73
C TYR A 115 5.16 -4.32 -10.74
N ALA A 116 6.25 -4.91 -11.22
CA ALA A 116 7.56 -4.26 -11.31
C ALA A 116 7.46 -2.93 -12.07
N ARG A 117 6.85 -2.90 -13.25
CA ARG A 117 6.65 -1.67 -14.04
C ARG A 117 5.84 -0.61 -13.28
N ARG A 118 4.81 -1.01 -12.53
CA ARG A 118 3.94 -0.09 -11.79
C ARG A 118 4.58 0.45 -10.52
N ILE A 119 5.31 -0.40 -9.79
CA ILE A 119 6.16 0.00 -8.67
C ILE A 119 7.18 1.03 -9.16
N MET A 120 7.84 0.73 -10.28
CA MET A 120 8.86 1.60 -10.85
C MET A 120 8.31 2.95 -11.35
N ALA A 121 7.10 2.97 -11.88
CA ALA A 121 6.43 4.22 -12.25
C ALA A 121 6.17 5.14 -11.04
N LEU A 122 6.01 4.57 -9.84
CA LEU A 122 5.80 5.33 -8.60
C LEU A 122 7.09 5.62 -7.83
N TRP A 123 8.06 4.69 -7.84
CA TRP A 123 9.19 4.67 -6.90
C TRP A 123 10.56 4.57 -7.59
N GLY A 124 10.57 4.38 -8.90
CA GLY A 124 11.71 3.85 -9.66
C GLY A 124 12.47 4.86 -10.49
N ALA A 125 12.37 6.16 -10.21
CA ALA A 125 13.06 7.20 -11.00
C ALA A 125 14.58 7.03 -11.10
N PHE A 126 15.16 6.08 -10.34
CA PHE A 126 16.58 5.79 -10.23
C PHE A 126 16.94 4.28 -10.27
N MET A 127 16.03 3.36 -10.63
CA MET A 127 16.35 1.91 -10.67
C MET A 127 16.20 1.28 -12.07
N ASP A 128 16.90 0.18 -12.31
CA ASP A 128 16.81 -0.63 -13.54
C ASP A 128 15.62 -1.60 -13.46
N VAL A 129 14.58 -1.30 -14.25
CA VAL A 129 13.30 -2.04 -14.27
C VAL A 129 13.47 -3.48 -14.76
N ASP A 130 14.34 -3.69 -15.76
CA ASP A 130 14.50 -4.98 -16.41
C ASP A 130 15.31 -5.93 -15.52
N ALA A 131 16.30 -5.41 -14.80
CA ALA A 131 17.05 -6.17 -13.80
C ALA A 131 16.16 -6.65 -12.65
N LEU A 132 15.28 -5.79 -12.12
CA LEU A 132 14.33 -6.12 -11.06
C LEU A 132 13.27 -7.14 -11.51
N ALA A 133 12.90 -7.14 -12.80
CA ALA A 133 11.90 -8.04 -13.35
C ALA A 133 12.41 -9.48 -13.58
N MET A 134 13.73 -9.71 -13.60
CA MET A 134 14.32 -10.99 -14.02
C MET A 134 14.60 -11.99 -12.90
N GLN A 135 14.69 -11.57 -11.64
CA GLN A 135 14.99 -12.48 -10.52
C GLN A 135 13.92 -12.37 -9.44
N LEU A 136 13.24 -13.50 -9.19
CA LEU A 136 12.35 -13.68 -8.06
C LEU A 136 13.02 -14.66 -7.09
N PRO A 137 13.09 -14.34 -5.78
CA PRO A 137 13.50 -15.33 -4.79
C PRO A 137 12.52 -16.51 -4.76
N PRO A 138 12.94 -17.69 -4.27
CA PRO A 138 12.04 -18.82 -4.04
C PRO A 138 10.86 -18.42 -3.13
N ASP A 139 9.66 -18.88 -3.47
CA ASP A 139 8.49 -18.68 -2.60
C ASP A 139 8.60 -19.55 -1.34
N PRO A 140 8.11 -19.05 -0.18
CA PRO A 140 8.08 -19.82 1.04
C PRO A 140 7.32 -21.14 0.92
N VAL A 141 7.98 -22.23 1.31
CA VAL A 141 7.35 -23.54 1.50
C VAL A 141 6.86 -23.62 2.94
N LEU A 142 5.54 -23.55 3.11
CA LEU A 142 4.92 -23.61 4.42
C LEU A 142 4.99 -25.03 4.97
N THR A 143 5.47 -25.16 6.21
CA THR A 143 5.36 -26.41 6.98
C THR A 143 4.03 -26.47 7.72
N THR A 144 3.49 -25.31 8.10
CA THR A 144 2.22 -25.17 8.82
C THR A 144 1.42 -24.01 8.23
N SER A 145 0.13 -24.23 8.03
CA SER A 145 -0.82 -23.18 7.65
C SER A 145 -2.09 -23.26 8.46
N PHE A 146 -2.78 -22.12 8.60
CA PHE A 146 -4.01 -22.02 9.38
C PHE A 146 -5.01 -21.05 8.75
N ILE A 147 -6.30 -21.27 8.99
CA ILE A 147 -7.37 -20.43 8.42
C ILE A 147 -7.61 -19.20 9.30
N ASP A 148 -8.02 -19.40 10.57
CA ASP A 148 -8.38 -18.32 11.49
C ASP A 148 -7.30 -18.02 12.54
N SER A 149 -6.83 -19.05 13.24
CA SER A 149 -5.82 -18.89 14.28
C SER A 149 -4.88 -20.08 14.38
N HIS A 150 -3.67 -19.83 14.84
CA HIS A 150 -2.70 -20.84 15.24
C HIS A 150 -1.99 -20.37 16.52
N ALA A 151 -1.53 -21.29 17.36
CA ALA A 151 -0.76 -20.93 18.54
C ALA A 151 0.31 -21.99 18.81
N PHE A 152 1.46 -21.54 19.25
CA PHE A 152 2.55 -22.40 19.68
C PHE A 152 3.30 -21.78 20.86
N GLU A 153 4.08 -22.60 21.56
CA GLU A 153 4.94 -22.18 22.64
C GLU A 153 6.38 -22.58 22.32
N LEU A 154 7.33 -21.69 22.56
CA LEU A 154 8.75 -21.97 22.38
C LEU A 154 9.55 -21.32 23.51
N GLY A 155 10.37 -22.11 24.20
CA GLY A 155 11.22 -21.63 25.29
C GLY A 155 10.45 -20.91 26.40
N GLY A 156 9.24 -21.37 26.71
CA GLY A 156 8.35 -20.79 27.73
C GLY A 156 7.62 -19.51 27.31
N ARG A 157 7.61 -19.16 26.02
CA ARG A 157 6.92 -17.98 25.48
C ARG A 157 5.80 -18.41 24.54
N LYS A 158 4.61 -17.84 24.71
CA LYS A 158 3.46 -18.14 23.86
C LYS A 158 3.38 -17.18 22.67
N PHE A 159 3.09 -17.75 21.51
CA PHE A 159 2.83 -17.02 20.28
C PHE A 159 1.44 -17.39 19.78
N GLU A 160 0.57 -16.39 19.62
CA GLU A 160 -0.76 -16.56 19.06
C GLU A 160 -0.86 -15.81 17.74
N LEU A 161 -1.15 -16.53 16.66
CA LEU A 161 -1.24 -16.02 15.31
C LEU A 161 -2.71 -15.93 14.95
N TYR A 162 -3.15 -14.77 14.49
CA TYR A 162 -4.54 -14.51 14.16
C TYR A 162 -4.66 -13.94 12.76
N SER A 163 -5.50 -14.56 11.93
CA SER A 163 -5.82 -14.05 10.61
C SER A 163 -6.53 -12.71 10.71
N THR A 164 -6.03 -11.73 9.95
CA THR A 164 -6.55 -10.36 9.90
C THR A 164 -6.58 -9.85 8.46
N PRO A 165 -7.42 -10.45 7.59
CA PRO A 165 -7.49 -10.11 6.18
C PRO A 165 -8.16 -8.73 5.98
N GLY A 166 -7.93 -8.13 4.82
CA GLY A 166 -8.61 -6.89 4.40
C GLY A 166 -7.90 -5.60 4.78
N GLY A 167 -6.85 -5.66 5.60
CA GLY A 167 -5.87 -4.59 5.68
C GLY A 167 -4.99 -4.55 4.45
N GLU A 168 -3.77 -5.04 4.59
CA GLU A 168 -2.79 -5.00 3.50
C GLU A 168 -3.06 -6.06 2.41
N THR A 169 -3.41 -7.27 2.80
CA THR A 169 -3.61 -8.39 1.87
C THR A 169 -4.56 -9.42 2.47
N THR A 170 -4.91 -10.43 1.68
CA THR A 170 -5.86 -11.49 2.03
C THR A 170 -5.26 -12.58 2.92
N ASP A 171 -3.94 -12.68 3.00
CA ASP A 171 -3.22 -13.63 3.87
C ASP A 171 -2.62 -12.98 5.11
N ALA A 172 -2.96 -11.72 5.38
CA ALA A 172 -2.42 -10.98 6.51
C ALA A 172 -2.78 -11.65 7.85
N LEU A 173 -1.82 -11.64 8.78
CA LEU A 173 -1.98 -12.10 10.15
C LEU A 173 -1.30 -11.14 11.13
N VAL A 174 -1.73 -11.21 12.38
CA VAL A 174 -1.03 -10.59 13.52
C VAL A 174 -0.40 -11.66 14.41
N VAL A 175 0.74 -11.33 15.02
CA VAL A 175 1.39 -12.18 16.04
C VAL A 175 1.20 -11.52 17.40
N TRP A 176 0.58 -12.23 18.34
CA TRP A 176 0.30 -11.78 19.69
C TRP A 176 1.13 -12.55 20.71
N MET A 177 1.79 -11.80 21.59
CA MET A 177 2.56 -12.32 22.72
C MET A 177 1.86 -11.89 24.02
N PRO A 178 1.02 -12.75 24.63
CA PRO A 178 0.14 -12.35 25.73
C PRO A 178 0.89 -11.95 27.01
N GLU A 179 2.03 -12.56 27.29
CA GLU A 179 2.83 -12.30 28.50
C GLU A 179 3.36 -10.87 28.55
N HIS A 180 3.70 -10.32 27.39
CA HIS A 180 4.24 -8.96 27.23
C HIS A 180 3.19 -7.96 26.74
N ARG A 181 1.99 -8.46 26.42
CA ARG A 181 0.92 -7.70 25.78
C ARG A 181 1.40 -6.97 24.53
N THR A 182 2.25 -7.64 23.75
CA THR A 182 2.85 -7.11 22.52
C THR A 182 2.20 -7.74 21.30
N VAL A 183 1.76 -6.91 20.35
CA VAL A 183 1.21 -7.36 19.07
C VAL A 183 2.06 -6.85 17.89
N PHE A 184 2.40 -7.75 16.96
CA PHE A 184 2.94 -7.42 15.66
C PHE A 184 1.80 -7.45 14.65
N ILE A 185 1.42 -6.30 14.11
CA ILE A 185 0.27 -6.20 13.18
C ILE A 185 0.69 -6.21 11.71
N GLY A 186 1.99 -6.30 11.42
CA GLY A 186 2.52 -6.05 10.08
C GLY A 186 1.99 -4.73 9.52
N ASN A 187 1.63 -4.74 8.25
CA ASN A 187 1.06 -3.56 7.59
C ASN A 187 -0.48 -3.58 7.58
N LEU A 188 -1.14 -4.25 8.54
CA LEU A 188 -2.61 -4.29 8.67
C LEU A 188 -3.22 -2.89 8.50
N MET A 189 -2.67 -1.87 9.13
CA MET A 189 -3.13 -0.48 9.04
C MET A 189 -2.40 0.37 7.98
N GLY A 190 -1.52 -0.25 7.18
CA GLY A 190 -0.57 0.43 6.30
C GLY A 190 0.74 0.79 7.00
N PRO A 191 1.65 1.47 6.28
CA PRO A 191 3.00 1.76 6.76
C PRO A 191 3.07 2.79 7.89
N PHE A 192 2.03 3.62 8.05
CA PHE A 192 1.94 4.58 9.14
C PHE A 192 0.85 4.15 10.13
N PHE A 193 1.01 4.44 11.41
CA PHE A 193 -0.02 4.14 12.40
C PHE A 193 -1.03 5.29 12.49
N GLY A 194 -2.32 4.99 12.38
CA GLY A 194 -3.39 5.99 12.60
C GLY A 194 -3.71 6.90 11.41
N HIS A 195 -3.61 6.41 10.17
CA HIS A 195 -4.04 7.14 8.97
C HIS A 195 -5.29 6.54 8.32
N VAL A 196 -5.87 7.26 7.35
CA VAL A 196 -6.96 6.79 6.49
C VAL A 196 -6.53 5.51 5.76
N PRO A 197 -7.21 4.36 5.91
CA PRO A 197 -6.69 3.07 5.46
C PRO A 197 -6.48 3.02 3.94
N ASN A 198 -5.52 2.24 3.49
CA ASN A 198 -5.30 2.05 2.08
C ASN A 198 -6.09 0.83 1.59
N LEU A 199 -7.39 0.99 1.27
CA LEU A 199 -8.21 -0.11 0.75
C LEU A 199 -7.96 -0.41 -0.75
N TYR A 200 -7.20 0.46 -1.43
CA TYR A 200 -6.70 0.23 -2.77
C TYR A 200 -5.44 1.08 -3.02
N THR A 201 -4.31 0.42 -3.26
CA THR A 201 -3.03 1.09 -3.49
C THR A 201 -2.90 1.60 -4.93
N LEU A 202 -2.27 2.77 -5.14
CA LEU A 202 -2.00 3.32 -6.48
C LEU A 202 -1.09 2.43 -7.32
N ARG A 203 -0.24 1.63 -6.67
CA ARG A 203 0.54 0.57 -7.33
C ARG A 203 -0.37 -0.38 -8.12
N GLY A 204 -1.65 -0.46 -7.77
CA GLY A 204 -2.58 -1.48 -8.24
C GLY A 204 -2.39 -2.73 -7.41
N ASP A 205 -3.48 -3.22 -6.84
CA ASP A 205 -3.59 -4.53 -6.21
C ASP A 205 -5.08 -4.91 -6.16
N LYS A 206 -5.41 -6.07 -5.60
CA LYS A 206 -6.81 -6.42 -5.30
C LYS A 206 -7.41 -5.37 -4.36
N ILE A 207 -8.70 -5.08 -4.58
CA ILE A 207 -9.47 -4.25 -3.64
C ILE A 207 -9.51 -4.97 -2.30
N ARG A 208 -9.23 -4.22 -1.23
CA ARG A 208 -9.21 -4.72 0.14
C ARG A 208 -10.58 -4.44 0.78
N SER A 209 -11.20 -5.48 1.33
CA SER A 209 -12.55 -5.38 1.87
C SER A 209 -12.62 -4.50 3.11
N ALA A 210 -13.50 -3.50 3.08
CA ALA A 210 -13.73 -2.63 4.24
C ALA A 210 -14.26 -3.40 5.45
N MET A 211 -15.14 -4.38 5.22
CA MET A 211 -15.69 -5.19 6.32
C MET A 211 -14.65 -6.11 6.95
N SER A 212 -13.84 -6.79 6.14
CA SER A 212 -12.75 -7.63 6.67
C SER A 212 -11.73 -6.81 7.45
N PHE A 213 -11.43 -5.59 6.98
CA PHE A 213 -10.57 -4.66 7.72
C PHE A 213 -11.16 -4.28 9.08
N LEU A 214 -12.44 -3.92 9.14
CA LEU A 214 -13.13 -3.61 10.40
C LEU A 214 -13.07 -4.77 11.40
N HIS A 215 -13.40 -5.99 10.96
CA HIS A 215 -13.30 -7.18 11.81
C HIS A 215 -11.88 -7.44 12.31
N SER A 216 -10.87 -7.18 11.46
CA SER A 216 -9.46 -7.31 11.83
C SER A 216 -9.04 -6.29 12.89
N LEU A 217 -9.50 -5.04 12.79
CA LEU A 217 -9.25 -4.01 13.80
C LEU A 217 -9.92 -4.38 15.14
N ASP A 218 -11.17 -4.84 15.11
CA ASP A 218 -11.89 -5.26 16.31
C ASP A 218 -11.20 -6.44 16.99
N ARG A 219 -10.65 -7.39 16.22
CA ARG A 219 -9.88 -8.51 16.76
C ARG A 219 -8.63 -8.05 17.51
N VAL A 220 -7.86 -7.12 16.94
CA VAL A 220 -6.66 -6.58 17.60
C VAL A 220 -7.02 -5.72 18.82
N LEU A 221 -8.08 -4.90 18.72
CA LEU A 221 -8.59 -4.12 19.85
C LEU A 221 -8.97 -5.02 21.04
N ALA A 222 -9.54 -6.20 20.78
CA ALA A 222 -9.91 -7.17 21.82
C ALA A 222 -8.72 -7.77 22.57
N LEU A 223 -7.51 -7.79 21.97
CA LEU A 223 -6.28 -8.22 22.64
C LEU A 223 -5.81 -7.17 23.69
N ALA A 224 -6.22 -5.92 23.49
CA ALA A 224 -5.85 -4.75 24.30
C ALA A 224 -4.31 -4.57 24.48
N PRO A 225 -3.52 -4.54 23.39
CA PRO A 225 -2.06 -4.48 23.46
C PRO A 225 -1.54 -3.27 24.25
N GLU A 226 -0.44 -3.46 24.95
CA GLU A 226 0.34 -2.38 25.58
C GLU A 226 1.49 -1.91 24.69
N THR A 227 1.99 -2.80 23.82
CA THR A 227 2.94 -2.48 22.76
C THR A 227 2.39 -2.98 21.43
N LEU A 228 2.38 -2.11 20.41
CA LEU A 228 1.97 -2.42 19.05
C LEU A 228 3.14 -2.13 18.10
N ILE A 229 3.44 -3.10 17.24
CA ILE A 229 4.51 -3.03 16.25
C ILE A 229 3.86 -3.12 14.85
N ASN A 230 3.92 -2.04 14.06
CA ASN A 230 3.19 -1.92 12.78
C ASN A 230 4.05 -2.23 11.54
N GLY A 231 5.13 -3.01 11.67
CA GLY A 231 6.04 -3.27 10.56
C GLY A 231 7.05 -2.15 10.27
N HIS A 232 6.88 -0.94 10.82
CA HIS A 232 7.78 0.20 10.60
C HIS A 232 8.15 0.93 11.91
N ASP A 233 7.15 1.13 12.77
CA ASP A 233 7.23 1.84 14.04
C ASP A 233 6.78 0.96 15.22
N VAL A 234 7.13 1.42 16.43
CA VAL A 234 6.72 0.80 17.70
C VAL A 234 5.96 1.82 18.53
N VAL A 235 4.69 1.51 18.84
CA VAL A 235 3.80 2.35 19.64
C VAL A 235 3.60 1.68 21.00
N ARG A 236 3.71 2.47 22.07
CA ARG A 236 3.56 1.99 23.46
C ARG A 236 2.49 2.79 24.19
N GLY A 237 1.71 2.10 25.01
CA GLY A 237 0.61 2.67 25.79
C GLY A 237 -0.75 2.19 25.31
N ALA A 238 -1.42 1.39 26.13
CA ALA A 238 -2.70 0.77 25.77
C ALA A 238 -3.80 1.78 25.40
N ASP A 239 -3.85 2.94 26.07
CA ASP A 239 -4.84 3.98 25.77
C ASP A 239 -4.60 4.67 24.43
N GLU A 240 -3.35 4.98 24.10
CA GLU A 240 -2.99 5.59 22.81
C GLU A 240 -3.28 4.61 21.66
N ILE A 241 -2.89 3.34 21.82
CA ILE A 241 -3.14 2.30 20.83
C ILE A 241 -4.66 2.13 20.63
N ARG A 242 -5.41 1.94 21.73
CA ARG A 242 -6.87 1.78 21.68
C ARG A 242 -7.53 2.99 21.03
N GLN A 243 -7.19 4.21 21.43
CA GLN A 243 -7.79 5.43 20.88
C GLN A 243 -7.53 5.56 19.38
N THR A 244 -6.28 5.32 18.96
CA THR A 244 -5.88 5.45 17.55
C THR A 244 -6.55 4.40 16.68
N MET A 245 -6.52 3.12 17.09
CA MET A 245 -7.18 2.04 16.36
C MET A 245 -8.70 2.21 16.31
N THR A 246 -9.31 2.65 17.42
CA THR A 246 -10.75 2.95 17.48
C THR A 246 -11.12 4.05 16.48
N ARG A 247 -10.33 5.12 16.39
CA ARG A 247 -10.57 6.20 15.42
C ARG A 247 -10.46 5.70 13.98
N VAL A 248 -9.46 4.89 13.66
CA VAL A 248 -9.32 4.30 12.31
C VAL A 248 -10.50 3.38 11.97
N ARG A 249 -10.92 2.53 12.92
CA ARG A 249 -12.11 1.69 12.76
C ARG A 249 -13.36 2.54 12.49
N ASP A 250 -13.63 3.53 13.34
CA ASP A 250 -14.85 4.33 13.26
C ASP A 250 -14.88 5.20 12.00
N ALA A 251 -13.74 5.78 11.61
CA ALA A 251 -13.61 6.49 10.34
C ALA A 251 -13.88 5.57 9.14
N THR A 252 -13.38 4.34 9.17
CA THR A 252 -13.58 3.39 8.08
C THR A 252 -15.04 2.93 8.00
N ALA A 253 -15.67 2.66 9.14
CA ALA A 253 -17.08 2.32 9.23
C ALA A 253 -17.95 3.46 8.69
N TYR A 254 -17.66 4.72 9.07
CA TYR A 254 -18.33 5.89 8.55
C TYR A 254 -18.20 6.00 7.02
N LEU A 255 -16.99 5.87 6.47
CA LEU A 255 -16.77 5.96 5.02
C LEU A 255 -17.52 4.86 4.27
N ARG A 256 -17.54 3.65 4.81
CA ARG A 256 -18.29 2.52 4.26
C ARG A 256 -19.78 2.84 4.24
N ASP A 257 -20.34 3.20 5.38
CA ASP A 257 -21.78 3.39 5.52
C ASP A 257 -22.25 4.59 4.68
N ALA A 258 -21.51 5.70 4.68
CA ALA A 258 -21.80 6.86 3.83
C ALA A 258 -21.73 6.53 2.32
N THR A 259 -20.81 5.66 1.91
CA THR A 259 -20.72 5.20 0.52
C THR A 259 -21.92 4.34 0.15
N ILE A 260 -22.28 3.36 1.00
CA ILE A 260 -23.42 2.47 0.78
C ILE A 260 -24.74 3.25 0.77
N ASP A 261 -24.92 4.20 1.68
CA ASP A 261 -26.10 5.07 1.70
C ASP A 261 -26.21 5.90 0.42
N GLY A 262 -25.07 6.40 -0.07
CA GLY A 262 -24.98 7.10 -1.35
C GLY A 262 -25.37 6.21 -2.55
N MET A 263 -24.87 4.97 -2.58
CA MET A 263 -25.24 3.97 -3.59
C MET A 263 -26.75 3.69 -3.57
N ASN A 264 -27.31 3.42 -2.40
CA ASN A 264 -28.74 3.14 -2.23
C ASN A 264 -29.63 4.34 -2.59
N ALA A 265 -29.13 5.56 -2.42
CA ALA A 265 -29.78 6.78 -2.85
C ALA A 265 -29.67 7.06 -4.37
N GLY A 266 -28.98 6.20 -5.13
CA GLY A 266 -28.79 6.35 -6.57
C GLY A 266 -27.81 7.46 -6.97
N ARG A 267 -26.93 7.87 -6.06
CA ARG A 267 -25.90 8.88 -6.34
C ARG A 267 -24.75 8.24 -7.11
N ASP A 268 -24.20 8.94 -8.09
CA ASP A 268 -23.06 8.45 -8.86
C ASP A 268 -21.76 8.46 -8.05
N LEU A 269 -20.83 7.57 -8.42
CA LEU A 269 -19.52 7.42 -7.77
C LEU A 269 -18.76 8.74 -7.66
N TRP A 270 -18.74 9.55 -8.73
CA TRP A 270 -17.95 10.78 -8.77
C TRP A 270 -18.50 11.84 -7.81
N THR A 271 -19.82 11.90 -7.68
CA THR A 271 -20.49 12.72 -6.66
C THR A 271 -20.13 12.27 -5.25
N LEU A 272 -20.15 10.97 -4.96
CA LEU A 272 -19.76 10.46 -3.64
C LEU A 272 -18.28 10.72 -3.32
N MET A 273 -17.39 10.52 -4.29
CA MET A 273 -15.96 10.82 -4.15
C MET A 273 -15.70 12.29 -3.82
N ARG A 274 -16.52 13.22 -4.34
CA ARG A 274 -16.38 14.67 -4.08
C ARG A 274 -16.96 15.11 -2.74
N GLU A 275 -18.09 14.53 -2.34
CA GLU A 275 -18.87 15.06 -1.21
C GLU A 275 -18.67 14.31 0.11
N ILE A 276 -18.28 13.04 0.08
CA ILE A 276 -18.04 12.30 1.33
C ILE A 276 -16.71 12.79 1.94
N THR A 277 -16.81 13.31 3.17
CA THR A 277 -15.67 13.73 3.99
C THR A 277 -15.80 13.14 5.39
N LEU A 278 -14.66 12.92 6.07
CA LEU A 278 -14.66 12.53 7.48
C LEU A 278 -15.09 13.70 8.36
N PRO A 279 -15.98 13.49 9.35
CA PRO A 279 -16.30 14.53 10.32
C PRO A 279 -15.09 14.81 11.24
N PRO A 280 -15.01 15.99 11.88
CA PRO A 280 -13.82 16.42 12.64
C PRO A 280 -13.34 15.42 13.71
N GLU A 281 -14.26 14.73 14.38
CA GLU A 281 -13.98 13.73 15.41
C GLU A 281 -13.38 12.41 14.85
N LEU A 282 -13.58 12.15 13.56
CA LEU A 282 -13.01 11.01 12.82
C LEU A 282 -11.88 11.44 11.88
N ALA A 283 -11.39 12.67 12.00
CA ALA A 283 -10.32 13.17 11.14
C ALA A 283 -9.06 12.30 11.30
N LEU A 284 -8.52 11.88 10.17
CA LEU A 284 -7.32 11.07 10.06
C LEU A 284 -6.42 11.65 8.97
N PRO A 285 -5.08 11.60 9.14
CA PRO A 285 -4.16 11.93 8.07
C PRO A 285 -4.40 11.07 6.82
N GLN A 286 -4.28 11.67 5.64
CA GLN A 286 -4.43 11.02 4.34
C GLN A 286 -3.07 10.78 3.66
N VAL A 287 -2.05 10.50 4.47
CA VAL A 287 -0.65 10.36 4.04
C VAL A 287 -0.41 9.16 3.12
N HIS A 288 -1.29 8.15 3.14
CA HIS A 288 -1.16 6.95 2.31
C HIS A 288 -2.50 6.52 1.68
N GLY A 289 -3.54 6.27 2.47
CA GLY A 289 -4.91 6.21 1.95
C GLY A 289 -5.51 7.61 1.81
N LYS A 290 -6.53 7.76 0.96
CA LYS A 290 -7.24 9.03 0.71
C LYS A 290 -8.74 8.75 0.66
N VAL A 291 -9.55 9.61 1.27
CA VAL A 291 -10.99 9.44 1.43
C VAL A 291 -11.71 9.17 0.10
N PRO A 292 -11.52 9.98 -0.97
CA PRO A 292 -12.15 9.69 -2.27
C PRO A 292 -11.73 8.35 -2.86
N TRP A 293 -10.51 7.88 -2.57
CA TRP A 293 -10.03 6.59 -3.07
C TRP A 293 -10.66 5.42 -2.31
N ILE A 294 -10.87 5.55 -1.00
CA ILE A 294 -11.60 4.54 -0.21
C ILE A 294 -13.06 4.49 -0.66
N VAL A 295 -13.73 5.64 -0.84
CA VAL A 295 -15.11 5.68 -1.35
C VAL A 295 -15.20 4.89 -2.67
N ARG A 296 -14.25 5.12 -3.58
CA ARG A 296 -14.16 4.33 -4.80
C ARG A 296 -13.87 2.85 -4.56
N ALA A 297 -12.92 2.51 -3.69
CA ALA A 297 -12.60 1.12 -3.39
C ALA A 297 -13.82 0.36 -2.83
N ILE A 298 -14.60 0.98 -1.94
CA ILE A 298 -15.80 0.39 -1.35
C ILE A 298 -16.91 0.20 -2.40
N TRP A 299 -17.11 1.21 -3.27
CA TRP A 299 -18.04 1.08 -4.40
C TRP A 299 -17.65 -0.11 -5.30
N GLU A 300 -16.40 -0.13 -5.75
CA GLU A 300 -15.87 -1.13 -6.68
C GLU A 300 -15.80 -2.53 -6.04
N GLU A 301 -15.62 -2.64 -4.71
CA GLU A 301 -15.73 -3.89 -3.96
C GLU A 301 -17.10 -4.56 -4.18
N HIS A 302 -18.17 -3.77 -4.29
CA HIS A 302 -19.54 -4.28 -4.30
C HIS A 302 -20.09 -4.51 -5.72
N VAL A 303 -19.71 -3.67 -6.69
CA VAL A 303 -20.29 -3.72 -8.05
C VAL A 303 -19.28 -3.92 -9.17
N GLY A 304 -17.97 -3.78 -8.88
CA GLY A 304 -16.91 -3.95 -9.87
C GLY A 304 -17.03 -3.02 -11.08
N TRP A 305 -16.51 -3.50 -12.22
CA TRP A 305 -16.24 -2.68 -13.41
C TRP A 305 -17.48 -2.22 -14.19
N PHE A 306 -18.63 -2.90 -14.07
CA PHE A 306 -19.81 -2.56 -14.87
C PHE A 306 -20.68 -1.56 -14.12
N ARG A 307 -20.60 -0.27 -14.50
CA ARG A 307 -21.15 0.83 -13.70
C ARG A 307 -22.57 1.24 -14.09
N TYR A 308 -23.19 0.57 -15.07
CA TYR A 308 -24.50 0.94 -15.62
C TYR A 308 -24.53 2.37 -16.22
N GLU A 309 -23.38 2.91 -16.62
CA GLU A 309 -23.28 4.25 -17.22
C GLU A 309 -23.43 4.19 -18.75
N SER A 310 -22.92 3.13 -19.38
CA SER A 310 -22.97 2.98 -20.84
C SER A 310 -23.00 1.53 -21.30
N THR A 311 -23.68 1.27 -22.42
CA THR A 311 -23.62 -0.03 -23.12
C THR A 311 -22.20 -0.36 -23.58
N THR A 312 -21.35 0.64 -23.82
CA THR A 312 -19.97 0.42 -24.26
C THR A 312 -19.10 -0.23 -23.20
N GLU A 313 -19.48 -0.19 -21.91
CA GLU A 313 -18.74 -0.86 -20.83
C GLU A 313 -18.69 -2.38 -21.02
N LEU A 314 -19.66 -2.96 -21.76
CA LEU A 314 -19.71 -4.41 -22.06
C LEU A 314 -18.71 -4.86 -23.13
N TYR A 315 -18.08 -3.93 -23.85
CA TYR A 315 -17.31 -4.24 -25.05
C TYR A 315 -15.88 -3.72 -24.96
N ALA A 316 -14.97 -4.36 -25.70
CA ALA A 316 -13.54 -4.04 -25.66
C ALA A 316 -13.15 -2.73 -26.36
N THR A 317 -14.11 -1.99 -26.93
CA THR A 317 -13.85 -0.70 -27.60
C THR A 317 -13.76 0.41 -26.54
N PRO A 318 -12.57 0.99 -26.31
CA PRO A 318 -12.40 2.01 -25.28
C PRO A 318 -13.00 3.35 -25.70
N PRO A 319 -13.29 4.27 -24.76
CA PRO A 319 -13.71 5.64 -25.08
C PRO A 319 -12.71 6.39 -25.99
N SER A 320 -11.42 6.04 -25.93
CA SER A 320 -10.38 6.64 -26.78
C SER A 320 -10.51 6.27 -28.26
N ALA A 321 -11.31 5.27 -28.62
CA ALA A 321 -11.51 4.87 -30.02
C ALA A 321 -12.17 5.96 -30.87
N VAL A 322 -12.90 6.90 -30.25
CA VAL A 322 -13.57 8.03 -30.94
C VAL A 322 -12.85 9.37 -30.72
N TRP A 323 -11.68 9.38 -30.08
CA TRP A 323 -10.95 10.63 -29.83
C TRP A 323 -10.50 11.32 -31.12
N GLN A 324 -10.19 10.57 -32.17
CA GLN A 324 -9.92 11.15 -33.49
C GLN A 324 -11.14 11.89 -34.05
N ASP A 325 -12.34 11.30 -33.94
CA ASP A 325 -13.58 11.96 -34.39
C ASP A 325 -13.80 13.29 -33.64
N ILE A 326 -13.48 13.32 -32.34
CA ILE A 326 -13.56 14.55 -31.53
C ILE A 326 -12.59 15.61 -32.04
N VAL A 327 -11.35 15.24 -32.37
CA VAL A 327 -10.35 16.17 -32.94
C VAL A 327 -10.82 16.72 -34.29
N GLU A 328 -11.33 15.87 -35.18
CA GLU A 328 -11.83 16.27 -36.49
C GLU A 328 -13.04 17.22 -36.36
N LEU A 329 -14.01 16.88 -35.51
CA LEU A 329 -15.19 17.71 -35.24
C LEU A 329 -14.84 19.05 -34.59
N ALA A 330 -13.78 19.10 -33.78
CA ALA A 330 -13.28 20.34 -33.20
C ALA A 330 -12.56 21.24 -34.20
N GLY A 331 -12.22 20.74 -35.41
CA GLY A 331 -11.44 21.47 -36.41
C GLY A 331 -9.93 21.37 -36.19
N GLY A 332 -9.46 20.29 -35.57
CA GLY A 332 -8.05 20.04 -35.24
C GLY A 332 -7.76 20.14 -33.74
N THR A 333 -6.48 20.03 -33.37
CA THR A 333 -6.03 20.01 -31.96
C THR A 333 -6.10 21.37 -31.29
N GLY A 334 -5.89 22.47 -32.03
CA GLY A 334 -5.82 23.84 -31.50
C GLY A 334 -7.00 24.22 -30.59
N PRO A 335 -8.27 24.07 -31.04
CA PRO A 335 -9.43 24.41 -30.22
C PRO A 335 -9.54 23.61 -28.91
N LEU A 336 -9.07 22.36 -28.89
CA LEU A 336 -9.04 21.54 -27.67
C LEU A 336 -7.96 22.03 -26.70
N ILE A 337 -6.79 22.43 -27.21
CA ILE A 337 -5.71 23.02 -26.41
C ILE A 337 -6.15 24.35 -25.81
N ASP A 338 -6.77 25.23 -26.60
CA ASP A 338 -7.30 26.51 -26.12
C ASP A 338 -8.34 26.31 -25.03
N ARG A 339 -9.22 25.30 -25.20
CA ARG A 339 -10.21 24.94 -24.18
C ARG A 339 -9.55 24.38 -22.93
N ALA A 340 -8.54 23.51 -23.07
CA ALA A 340 -7.78 22.96 -21.94
C ALA A 340 -7.10 24.07 -21.14
N HIS A 341 -6.47 25.03 -21.83
CA HIS A 341 -5.92 26.23 -21.21
C HIS A 341 -7.00 27.03 -20.45
N GLY A 342 -8.15 27.25 -21.07
CA GLY A 342 -9.29 27.94 -20.43
C GLY A 342 -9.80 27.24 -19.16
N HIS A 343 -9.83 25.90 -19.14
CA HIS A 343 -10.16 25.14 -17.93
C HIS A 343 -9.11 25.35 -16.83
N LEU A 344 -7.83 25.28 -17.19
CA LEU A 344 -6.73 25.48 -16.25
C LEU A 344 -6.76 26.88 -15.60
N GLU A 345 -6.96 27.94 -16.39
CA GLU A 345 -7.07 29.31 -15.86
C GLU A 345 -8.27 29.51 -14.92
N GLN A 346 -9.27 28.62 -15.00
CA GLN A 346 -10.44 28.62 -14.12
C GLN A 346 -10.30 27.66 -12.93
N GLY A 347 -9.09 27.13 -12.68
CA GLY A 347 -8.80 26.18 -11.60
C GLY A 347 -9.34 24.77 -11.83
N ARG A 348 -9.77 24.43 -13.05
CA ARG A 348 -10.31 23.11 -13.42
C ARG A 348 -9.23 22.25 -14.08
N ALA A 349 -8.22 21.91 -13.29
CA ALA A 349 -7.00 21.27 -13.80
C ALA A 349 -7.25 19.84 -14.34
N LEU A 350 -8.10 19.04 -13.69
CA LEU A 350 -8.42 17.68 -14.14
C LEU A 350 -9.18 17.68 -15.48
N GLU A 351 -10.08 18.64 -15.69
CA GLU A 351 -10.78 18.83 -16.95
C GLU A 351 -9.83 19.26 -18.08
N ALA A 352 -8.83 20.09 -17.76
CA ALA A 352 -7.77 20.41 -18.70
C ALA A 352 -6.98 19.15 -19.09
N LEU A 353 -6.66 18.28 -18.13
CA LEU A 353 -5.95 17.02 -18.40
C LEU A 353 -6.73 16.12 -19.35
N HIS A 354 -8.04 15.94 -19.15
CA HIS A 354 -8.89 15.16 -20.06
C HIS A 354 -8.79 15.62 -21.53
N LEU A 355 -8.73 16.93 -21.75
CA LEU A 355 -8.58 17.47 -23.10
C LEU A 355 -7.16 17.29 -23.66
N THR A 356 -6.14 17.44 -22.81
CA THR A 356 -4.76 17.15 -23.24
C THR A 356 -4.54 15.67 -23.55
N ASP A 357 -5.24 14.75 -22.89
CA ASP A 357 -5.19 13.32 -23.19
C ASP A 357 -5.67 13.01 -24.61
N ILE A 358 -6.79 13.62 -25.03
CA ILE A 358 -7.33 13.51 -26.40
C ILE A 358 -6.30 14.03 -27.41
N VAL A 359 -5.75 15.22 -27.17
CA VAL A 359 -4.78 15.85 -28.08
C VAL A 359 -3.51 15.02 -28.19
N LEU A 360 -2.94 14.58 -27.07
CA LEU A 360 -1.65 13.88 -27.05
C LEU A 360 -1.76 12.41 -27.49
N ALA A 361 -2.95 11.82 -27.50
CA ALA A 361 -3.18 10.56 -28.18
C ALA A 361 -3.12 10.69 -29.72
N HIS A 362 -3.50 11.85 -30.26
CA HIS A 362 -3.42 12.15 -31.70
C HIS A 362 -2.05 12.71 -32.12
N SER A 363 -1.46 13.58 -31.30
CA SER A 363 -0.18 14.24 -31.56
C SER A 363 0.68 14.21 -30.28
N PRO A 364 1.39 13.09 -30.01
CA PRO A 364 2.11 12.89 -28.74
C PRO A 364 3.16 13.94 -28.40
N GLU A 365 3.73 14.59 -29.41
CA GLU A 365 4.79 15.59 -29.27
C GLU A 365 4.27 17.03 -29.35
N GLU A 366 2.94 17.26 -29.33
CA GLU A 366 2.35 18.60 -29.46
C GLU A 366 2.78 19.52 -28.29
N PRO A 367 3.68 20.48 -28.50
CA PRO A 367 4.33 21.20 -27.40
C PRO A 367 3.35 22.06 -26.60
N ALA A 368 2.32 22.62 -27.24
CA ALA A 368 1.33 23.43 -26.53
C ALA A 368 0.47 22.59 -25.59
N ALA A 369 0.10 21.37 -25.99
CA ALA A 369 -0.64 20.45 -25.14
C ALA A 369 0.21 19.93 -23.98
N LEU A 370 1.49 19.60 -24.22
CA LEU A 370 2.43 19.20 -23.16
C LEU A 370 2.60 20.29 -22.10
N ARG A 371 2.76 21.55 -22.51
CA ARG A 371 2.82 22.69 -21.56
C ARG A 371 1.55 22.84 -20.72
N VAL A 372 0.37 22.72 -21.33
CA VAL A 372 -0.90 22.76 -20.58
C VAL A 372 -1.00 21.58 -19.61
N ARG A 373 -0.65 20.37 -20.04
CA ARG A 373 -0.63 19.17 -19.19
C ARG A 373 0.31 19.36 -18.00
N GLN A 374 1.54 19.83 -18.23
CA GLN A 374 2.53 20.05 -17.17
C GLN A 374 2.02 21.05 -16.13
N ARG A 375 1.48 22.20 -16.57
CA ARG A 375 0.91 23.20 -15.66
C ARG A 375 -0.31 22.66 -14.90
N ALA A 376 -1.18 21.90 -15.57
CA ALA A 376 -2.35 21.29 -14.94
C ALA A 376 -1.95 20.26 -13.88
N LEU A 377 -0.99 19.37 -14.17
CA LEU A 377 -0.44 18.44 -13.18
C LEU A 377 0.21 19.17 -11.99
N GLY A 378 0.95 20.26 -12.24
CA GLY A 378 1.50 21.12 -11.20
C GLY A 378 0.42 21.71 -10.29
N ARG A 379 -0.68 22.17 -10.88
CA ARG A 379 -1.83 22.67 -10.10
C ARG A 379 -2.50 21.57 -9.28
N VAL A 380 -2.69 20.37 -9.84
CA VAL A 380 -3.23 19.22 -9.09
C VAL A 380 -2.31 18.86 -7.91
N LEU A 381 -1.00 18.93 -8.09
CA LEU A 381 -0.02 18.68 -7.02
C LEU A 381 -0.09 19.73 -5.91
N GLU A 382 -0.24 21.01 -6.25
CA GLU A 382 -0.45 22.07 -5.26
C GLU A 382 -1.77 21.90 -4.51
N ASP A 383 -2.87 21.69 -5.24
CA ASP A 383 -4.21 21.53 -4.67
C ASP A 383 -4.32 20.25 -3.80
N SER A 384 -3.48 19.23 -4.04
CA SER A 384 -3.40 18.03 -3.20
C SER A 384 -2.88 18.30 -1.78
N GLY A 385 -2.28 19.48 -1.54
CA GLY A 385 -1.62 19.82 -0.28
C GLY A 385 -0.34 19.01 -0.01
N ARG A 386 0.07 18.14 -0.94
CA ARG A 386 1.21 17.24 -0.84
C ARG A 386 1.19 16.34 0.40
N GLU A 387 0.00 16.02 0.90
CA GLU A 387 -0.18 15.15 2.08
C GLU A 387 0.08 13.69 1.74
N ASN A 388 -0.49 13.21 0.63
CA ASN A 388 -0.45 11.80 0.25
C ASN A 388 0.83 11.45 -0.52
N PHE A 389 1.66 10.57 0.02
CA PHE A 389 2.96 10.25 -0.58
C PHE A 389 2.85 9.62 -1.97
N SER A 390 1.88 8.71 -2.19
CA SER A 390 1.73 8.05 -3.49
C SER A 390 1.20 9.01 -4.57
N GLU A 391 0.28 9.91 -4.21
CA GLU A 391 -0.20 10.96 -5.11
C GLU A 391 0.92 11.92 -5.51
N VAL A 392 1.70 12.39 -4.52
CA VAL A 392 2.82 13.30 -4.76
C VAL A 392 3.83 12.68 -5.71
N GLN A 393 4.26 11.45 -5.45
CA GLN A 393 5.23 10.78 -6.30
C GLN A 393 4.71 10.58 -7.73
N TRP A 394 3.46 10.14 -7.87
CA TRP A 394 2.83 10.00 -9.19
C TRP A 394 2.82 11.33 -9.96
N LEU A 395 2.36 12.40 -9.33
CA LEU A 395 2.25 13.71 -9.96
C LEU A 395 3.62 14.30 -10.31
N GLU A 396 4.62 14.16 -9.44
CA GLU A 396 5.98 14.63 -9.72
C GLU A 396 6.61 13.92 -10.92
N GLN A 397 6.44 12.59 -11.02
CA GLN A 397 6.90 11.84 -12.20
C GLN A 397 6.13 12.25 -13.47
N ALA A 398 4.81 12.43 -13.38
CA ALA A 398 3.98 12.85 -14.50
C ALA A 398 4.36 14.26 -15.00
N ILE A 399 4.66 15.19 -14.08
CA ILE A 399 5.15 16.54 -14.41
C ILE A 399 6.48 16.47 -15.15
N LYS A 400 7.41 15.63 -14.67
CA LYS A 400 8.72 15.42 -15.31
C LYS A 400 8.56 14.83 -16.70
N ALA A 401 7.66 13.87 -16.88
CA ALA A 401 7.39 13.24 -18.19
C ALA A 401 6.72 14.19 -19.18
N ALA A 402 5.98 15.20 -18.72
CA ALA A 402 5.35 16.22 -19.55
C ALA A 402 6.29 17.39 -19.89
N ALA A 403 7.52 17.42 -19.37
CA ALA A 403 8.47 18.49 -19.63
C ALA A 403 8.93 18.48 -21.10
N THR A 404 8.86 19.63 -21.75
CA THR A 404 9.41 19.84 -23.10
C THR A 404 10.89 20.26 -22.99
N GLU A 405 11.73 19.93 -23.98
CA GLU A 405 13.18 20.23 -23.97
C GLU A 405 13.53 21.71 -23.68
N ASP A 406 12.64 22.65 -24.03
CA ASP A 406 12.79 24.09 -23.76
C ASP A 406 12.69 24.49 -22.26
N SER A 407 12.36 23.58 -21.35
CA SER A 407 12.14 23.88 -19.91
C SER A 407 13.40 23.80 -19.03
N ASN A 408 14.56 23.46 -19.60
CA ASN A 408 15.85 23.39 -18.88
C ASN A 408 16.69 24.69 -18.94
N GLU A 409 16.19 25.78 -19.54
CA GLU A 409 16.94 27.04 -19.73
C GLU A 409 16.33 28.30 -19.07
N ALA A 410 15.47 28.17 -18.05
CA ALA A 410 14.94 29.33 -17.31
C ALA A 410 15.37 29.39 -15.84
#